data_AF-A0A7T5R8E4-F1
#
_entry.id   AF-A0A7T5R8E4-F1
#
_cell.length_a   1.000
_cell.length_b   1.000
_cell.length_c   1.000
_cell.angle_alpha   90.00
_cell.angle_beta   90.00
_cell.angle_gamma   90.00
#
_symmetry.space_group_name_H-M   'P 1'
#
loop_
_entity.id
_entity.type
_entity.pdbx_description
1 polymer ?
#
loop_
_entity_poly.entity_id
_entity_poly.type
_entity_poly.pdbx_seq_one_letter_code
_entity_poly.pdbx_strand_id
1 'polypeptide(L)'
;MRLDEGGRLLLEDFISKRAFRCTDRLIDMLVFCHRPRNIAEIRIFMKTQLGLRGAEGEQFLRELIEKDIIRPGAKDERALKAFSMWKGYNWREPFLHNLLTRDYPFVERGVGYSEMDKETMINYTKKSKMPNAYKEYKGVLKIRLPPCSTELGMFHEAIEGKLSRKSERMTLTSLSDILFYTFGKVAERQTLPWGKYILKTSPSGGARHPTEAYVYASEVSGLKKGIYHYSVKDHALEVLDGVRRETLEAAIPETTKSDTKAIVFLTSLFARNMWRYREPRTFRTLFFDAGHVIQTLQLVTESRGFDVELRQPFSTQKLESCLGLDMYAEGAISYAVIK
;
A
#
# COMPACT_ATOMS: atom_id res chain seq x y z
N MET A 1 -16.01 -6.09 14.04
CA MET A 1 -16.01 -5.42 15.36
C MET A 1 -14.57 -5.10 15.71
N ARG A 2 -14.31 -4.00 16.42
CA ARG A 2 -12.97 -3.60 16.89
C ARG A 2 -13.06 -2.88 18.23
N LEU A 3 -11.92 -2.65 18.90
CA LEU A 3 -11.87 -1.80 20.09
C LEU A 3 -11.64 -0.33 19.70
N ASP A 4 -12.19 0.59 20.49
CA ASP A 4 -11.77 1.99 20.51
C ASP A 4 -10.56 2.23 21.42
N GLU A 5 -10.04 3.45 21.47
CA GLU A 5 -8.88 3.82 22.30
C GLU A 5 -9.13 3.61 23.81
N GLY A 6 -10.40 3.57 24.24
CA GLY A 6 -10.79 3.28 25.61
C GLY A 6 -11.06 1.79 25.88
N GLY A 7 -10.71 0.90 24.95
CA GLY A 7 -10.94 -0.55 25.09
C GLY A 7 -12.41 -0.97 24.96
N ARG A 8 -13.28 -0.09 24.45
CA ARG A 8 -14.71 -0.39 24.27
C ARG A 8 -14.95 -1.00 22.90
N LEU A 9 -15.81 -2.01 22.84
CA LEU A 9 -16.12 -2.72 21.61
C LEU A 9 -17.02 -1.88 20.69
N LEU A 10 -16.67 -1.82 19.42
CA LEU A 10 -17.37 -1.13 18.35
C LEU A 10 -17.82 -2.10 17.26
N LEU A 11 -19.06 -1.95 16.81
CA LEU A 11 -19.58 -2.51 15.57
C LEU A 11 -19.36 -1.50 14.44
N GLU A 12 -18.78 -1.94 13.33
CA GLU A 12 -18.64 -1.12 12.13
C GLU A 12 -19.48 -1.72 11.01
N ASP A 13 -20.35 -0.90 10.44
CA ASP A 13 -21.06 -1.23 9.20
C ASP A 13 -20.27 -0.67 8.02
N PHE A 14 -19.60 -1.54 7.27
CA PHE A 14 -18.78 -1.12 6.11
C PHE A 14 -19.62 -0.59 4.94
N ILE A 15 -20.93 -0.83 4.92
CA ILE A 15 -21.85 -0.30 3.90
C ILE A 15 -22.24 1.13 4.26
N SER A 16 -22.76 1.37 5.48
CA SER A 16 -23.19 2.71 5.89
C SER A 16 -22.07 3.59 6.46
N LYS A 17 -20.87 3.05 6.67
CA LYS A 17 -19.71 3.72 7.28
C LYS A 17 -19.93 4.21 8.71
N ARG A 18 -20.96 3.69 9.38
CA ARG A 18 -21.28 4.03 10.77
C ARG A 18 -20.59 3.06 11.73
N ALA A 19 -20.16 3.60 12.86
CA ALA A 19 -19.66 2.83 13.98
C ALA A 19 -20.61 2.99 15.18
N PHE A 20 -20.89 1.88 15.87
CA PHE A 20 -21.77 1.86 17.03
C PHE A 20 -21.03 1.25 18.21
N ARG A 21 -21.17 1.85 19.39
CA ARG A 21 -20.68 1.25 20.63
C ARG A 21 -21.49 -0.02 20.91
N CYS A 22 -20.80 -1.14 21.07
CA CYS A 22 -21.40 -2.39 21.45
C CYS A 22 -21.66 -2.44 22.95
N THR A 23 -22.88 -2.84 23.28
CA THR A 23 -23.26 -3.34 24.61
C THR A 23 -23.47 -4.85 24.48
N ASP A 24 -23.45 -5.58 25.61
CA ASP A 24 -23.71 -7.02 25.61
C ASP A 24 -25.07 -7.33 24.95
N ARG A 25 -26.10 -6.53 25.28
CA ARG A 25 -27.43 -6.59 24.66
C ARG A 25 -27.39 -6.45 23.13
N LEU A 26 -26.55 -5.57 22.59
CA LEU A 26 -26.40 -5.41 21.15
C LEU A 26 -25.74 -6.63 20.51
N ILE A 27 -24.70 -7.18 21.14
CA ILE A 27 -23.99 -8.36 20.64
C ILE A 27 -24.95 -9.55 20.58
N ASP A 28 -25.69 -9.80 21.65
CA ASP A 28 -26.66 -10.90 21.74
C ASP A 28 -27.76 -10.76 20.68
N MET A 29 -28.26 -9.54 20.47
CA MET A 29 -29.20 -9.25 19.38
C MET A 29 -28.62 -9.57 18.00
N LEU A 30 -27.38 -9.18 17.71
CA LEU A 30 -26.74 -9.42 16.42
C LEU A 30 -26.48 -10.91 16.19
N VAL A 31 -26.09 -11.66 17.23
CA VAL A 31 -25.93 -13.12 17.17
C VAL A 31 -27.27 -13.79 16.90
N PHE A 32 -28.32 -13.40 17.64
CA PHE A 32 -29.65 -13.97 17.46
C PHE A 32 -30.23 -13.68 16.06
N CYS A 33 -30.02 -12.46 15.56
CA CYS A 33 -30.48 -11.98 14.26
C CYS A 33 -29.47 -12.18 13.12
N HIS A 34 -28.42 -13.01 13.31
CA HIS A 34 -27.48 -13.33 12.22
C HIS A 34 -28.17 -14.01 11.02
N ARG A 35 -29.35 -14.62 11.25
CA ARG A 35 -30.29 -15.08 10.23
C ARG A 35 -31.60 -14.31 10.37
N PRO A 36 -32.41 -14.20 9.30
CA PRO A 36 -33.73 -13.58 9.38
C PRO A 36 -34.59 -14.20 10.49
N ARG A 37 -35.27 -13.34 11.28
CA ARG A 37 -36.15 -13.70 12.39
C ARG A 37 -37.50 -13.02 12.26
N ASN A 38 -38.54 -13.66 12.78
CA ASN A 38 -39.84 -13.02 12.99
C ASN A 38 -39.75 -12.02 14.15
N ILE A 39 -40.44 -10.88 14.04
CA ILE A 39 -40.53 -9.87 15.11
C ILE A 39 -41.08 -10.44 16.43
N ALA A 40 -41.95 -11.45 16.39
CA ALA A 40 -42.43 -12.13 17.59
C ALA A 40 -41.30 -12.92 18.30
N GLU A 41 -40.43 -13.60 17.55
CA GLU A 41 -39.27 -14.31 18.09
C GLU A 41 -38.27 -13.32 18.70
N ILE A 42 -38.04 -12.18 18.03
CA ILE A 42 -37.20 -11.11 18.54
C ILE A 42 -37.74 -10.59 19.88
N ARG A 43 -39.05 -10.32 19.98
CA ARG A 43 -39.68 -9.88 21.23
C ARG A 43 -39.54 -10.89 22.36
N ILE A 44 -39.71 -12.19 22.06
CA ILE A 44 -39.52 -13.26 23.05
C ILE A 44 -38.05 -13.31 23.51
N PHE A 45 -37.11 -13.23 22.58
CA PHE A 45 -35.68 -13.23 22.90
C PHE A 45 -35.28 -12.03 23.76
N MET A 46 -35.69 -10.81 23.38
CA MET A 46 -35.44 -9.60 24.17
C MET A 46 -35.98 -9.71 25.60
N LYS A 47 -37.19 -10.25 25.75
CA LYS A 47 -37.83 -10.44 27.07
C LYS A 47 -37.11 -11.49 27.93
N THR A 48 -36.72 -12.61 27.33
CA THR A 48 -36.23 -13.79 28.08
C THR A 48 -34.72 -13.78 28.30
N GLN A 49 -33.95 -13.30 27.32
CA GLN A 49 -32.48 -13.33 27.35
C GLN A 49 -31.87 -11.97 27.72
N LEU A 50 -32.49 -10.86 27.29
CA LEU A 50 -31.93 -9.51 27.51
C LEU A 50 -32.59 -8.75 28.67
N GLY A 51 -33.66 -9.29 29.23
CA GLY A 51 -34.45 -8.66 30.29
C GLY A 51 -35.25 -7.44 29.84
N LEU A 52 -35.33 -7.16 28.55
CA LEU A 52 -36.01 -5.98 27.98
C LEU A 52 -37.51 -6.24 27.84
N ARG A 53 -38.37 -5.44 28.49
CA ARG A 53 -39.83 -5.66 28.55
C ARG A 53 -40.62 -4.42 28.16
N GLY A 54 -41.83 -4.65 27.64
CA GLY A 54 -42.79 -3.58 27.35
C GLY A 54 -42.21 -2.47 26.48
N ALA A 55 -42.41 -1.22 26.88
CA ALA A 55 -41.96 -0.04 26.14
C ALA A 55 -40.44 0.02 25.97
N GLU A 56 -39.65 -0.43 26.95
CA GLU A 56 -38.17 -0.43 26.86
C GLU A 56 -37.68 -1.34 25.73
N GLY A 57 -38.24 -2.55 25.63
CA GLY A 57 -37.87 -3.50 24.56
C GLY A 57 -38.29 -3.02 23.17
N GLU A 58 -39.48 -2.42 23.04
CA GLU A 58 -39.92 -1.84 21.76
C GLU A 58 -39.06 -0.62 21.37
N GLN A 59 -38.69 0.23 22.33
CA GLN A 59 -37.79 1.36 22.09
C GLN A 59 -36.41 0.88 21.64
N PHE A 60 -35.83 -0.11 22.31
CA PHE A 60 -34.55 -0.68 21.92
C PHE A 60 -34.59 -1.26 20.51
N LEU A 61 -35.61 -2.06 20.17
CA LEU A 61 -35.77 -2.60 18.81
C LEU A 61 -35.93 -1.49 17.76
N ARG A 62 -36.73 -0.46 18.07
CA ARG A 62 -36.90 0.71 17.21
C ARG A 62 -35.57 1.39 16.92
N GLU A 63 -34.76 1.63 17.94
CA GLU A 63 -33.43 2.24 17.77
C GLU A 63 -32.51 1.39 16.88
N LEU A 64 -32.53 0.07 17.02
CA LEU A 64 -31.74 -0.82 16.16
C LEU A 64 -32.20 -0.76 14.70
N ILE A 65 -33.50 -0.61 14.45
CA ILE A 65 -34.07 -0.50 13.10
C ILE A 65 -33.78 0.88 12.50
N GLU A 66 -33.97 1.96 13.26
CA GLU A 66 -33.70 3.34 12.83
C GLU A 66 -32.21 3.57 12.51
N LYS A 67 -31.32 2.91 13.26
CA LYS A 67 -29.87 2.92 13.00
C LYS A 67 -29.44 1.91 11.93
N ASP A 68 -30.38 1.21 11.32
CA ASP A 68 -30.20 0.11 10.39
C ASP A 68 -29.18 -0.96 10.86
N ILE A 69 -29.12 -1.22 12.16
CA ILE A 69 -28.31 -2.33 12.72
C ILE A 69 -29.04 -3.66 12.51
N ILE A 70 -30.36 -3.65 12.65
CA ILE A 70 -31.26 -4.72 12.22
C ILE A 70 -32.19 -4.14 11.16
N ARG A 71 -32.42 -4.87 10.06
CA ARG A 71 -33.21 -4.38 8.92
C ARG A 71 -34.24 -5.42 8.51
N PRO A 72 -35.38 -5.02 7.92
CA PRO A 72 -36.24 -5.94 7.20
C PRO A 72 -35.41 -6.68 6.13
N GLY A 73 -35.59 -8.00 6.00
CA GLY A 73 -34.79 -8.82 5.09
C GLY A 73 -34.83 -8.37 3.62
N ALA A 74 -35.87 -7.63 3.21
CA ALA A 74 -36.03 -7.10 1.86
C ALA A 74 -35.16 -5.86 1.54
N LYS A 75 -34.69 -5.11 2.55
CA LYS A 75 -34.12 -3.76 2.36
C LYS A 75 -32.73 -3.73 1.72
N ASP A 76 -32.00 -4.86 1.74
CA ASP A 76 -30.60 -4.95 1.25
C ASP A 76 -30.34 -6.17 0.36
N GLU A 77 -31.37 -6.65 -0.33
CA GLU A 77 -31.27 -7.85 -1.16
C GLU A 77 -30.10 -7.77 -2.16
N ARG A 78 -29.83 -6.58 -2.72
CA ARG A 78 -28.69 -6.36 -3.63
C ARG A 78 -27.34 -6.54 -2.95
N ALA A 79 -27.14 -5.97 -1.76
CA ALA A 79 -25.88 -6.08 -1.04
C ALA A 79 -25.65 -7.51 -0.54
N LEU A 80 -26.70 -8.19 -0.08
CA LEU A 80 -26.67 -9.59 0.33
C LEU A 80 -26.42 -10.54 -0.85
N LYS A 81 -27.05 -10.29 -2.01
CA LYS A 81 -26.78 -11.01 -3.28
C LYS A 81 -25.32 -10.82 -3.69
N ALA A 82 -24.81 -9.59 -3.67
CA ALA A 82 -23.41 -9.31 -3.98
C ALA A 82 -22.46 -10.01 -3.01
N PHE A 83 -22.68 -9.91 -1.69
CA PHE A 83 -21.87 -10.61 -0.71
C PHE A 83 -21.90 -12.13 -0.90
N SER A 84 -23.07 -12.71 -1.16
CA SER A 84 -23.23 -14.15 -1.39
C SER A 84 -22.49 -14.60 -2.64
N MET A 85 -22.58 -13.84 -3.73
CA MET A 85 -21.83 -14.09 -4.96
C MET A 85 -20.32 -14.08 -4.71
N TRP A 86 -19.78 -13.02 -4.09
CA TRP A 86 -18.34 -12.91 -3.82
C TRP A 86 -17.86 -14.02 -2.89
N LYS A 87 -18.63 -14.33 -1.84
CA LYS A 87 -18.33 -15.44 -0.93
C LYS A 87 -18.31 -16.78 -1.67
N GLY A 88 -19.22 -17.01 -2.62
CA GLY A 88 -19.27 -18.23 -3.44
C GLY A 88 -17.98 -18.47 -4.24
N TYR A 89 -17.25 -17.41 -4.61
CA TYR A 89 -15.95 -17.47 -5.28
C TYR A 89 -14.75 -17.38 -4.33
N ASN A 90 -14.97 -17.47 -3.00
CA ASN A 90 -13.94 -17.27 -1.98
C ASN A 90 -13.33 -15.85 -1.97
N TRP A 91 -14.08 -14.83 -2.41
CA TRP A 91 -13.64 -13.43 -2.48
C TRP A 91 -14.12 -12.59 -1.30
N ARG A 92 -14.31 -13.20 -0.13
CA ARG A 92 -14.79 -12.49 1.06
C ARG A 92 -13.87 -11.33 1.44
N GLU A 93 -12.56 -11.56 1.54
CA GLU A 93 -11.63 -10.53 1.98
C GLU A 93 -11.45 -9.40 0.94
N PRO A 94 -11.33 -9.70 -0.38
CA PRO A 94 -11.40 -8.66 -1.41
C PRO A 94 -12.69 -7.82 -1.34
N PHE A 95 -13.84 -8.44 -1.07
CA PHE A 95 -15.10 -7.73 -0.90
C PHE A 95 -15.07 -6.75 0.29
N LEU A 96 -14.57 -7.20 1.44
CA LEU A 96 -14.43 -6.37 2.65
C LEU A 96 -13.45 -5.22 2.43
N HIS A 97 -12.28 -5.49 1.82
CA HIS A 97 -11.32 -4.45 1.47
C HIS A 97 -11.92 -3.42 0.50
N ASN A 98 -12.66 -3.88 -0.53
CA ASN A 98 -13.35 -2.99 -1.45
C ASN A 98 -14.37 -2.13 -0.71
N LEU A 99 -15.24 -2.74 0.11
CA LEU A 99 -16.22 -1.99 0.89
C LEU A 99 -15.51 -0.95 1.76
N LEU A 100 -14.51 -1.32 2.56
CA LEU A 100 -13.78 -0.42 3.45
C LEU A 100 -13.30 0.85 2.74
N THR A 101 -12.81 0.71 1.52
CA THR A 101 -12.15 1.76 0.76
C THR A 101 -13.03 2.44 -0.29
N ARG A 102 -14.21 1.87 -0.60
CA ARG A 102 -15.24 2.45 -1.49
C ARG A 102 -16.07 3.48 -0.74
N ASP A 103 -16.48 4.53 -1.45
CA ASP A 103 -17.35 5.61 -0.96
C ASP A 103 -16.85 6.26 0.35
N TYR A 104 -15.53 6.32 0.54
CA TYR A 104 -14.95 7.17 1.56
C TYR A 104 -15.35 8.63 1.26
N PRO A 105 -15.80 9.42 2.25
CA PRO A 105 -16.34 10.76 2.03
C PRO A 105 -15.51 11.59 1.06
N PHE A 106 -16.15 12.02 -0.03
CA PHE A 106 -15.53 12.90 -1.00
C PHE A 106 -15.66 14.33 -0.53
N VAL A 107 -14.54 15.05 -0.49
CA VAL A 107 -14.52 16.47 -0.21
C VAL A 107 -14.46 17.19 -1.56
N GLU A 108 -15.51 17.93 -1.89
CA GLU A 108 -15.54 18.75 -3.09
C GLU A 108 -14.48 19.86 -3.01
N ARG A 109 -13.72 20.01 -4.09
CA ARG A 109 -12.67 21.03 -4.20
C ARG A 109 -13.25 22.36 -4.69
N GLY A 110 -14.21 22.88 -3.93
CA GLY A 110 -14.86 24.16 -4.18
C GLY A 110 -14.12 25.36 -3.57
N VAL A 111 -14.80 26.50 -3.53
CA VAL A 111 -14.33 27.73 -2.88
C VAL A 111 -14.01 27.43 -1.40
N GLY A 112 -12.82 27.81 -0.94
CA GLY A 112 -12.37 27.60 0.45
C GLY A 112 -11.70 26.25 0.73
N TYR A 113 -11.68 25.30 -0.22
CA TYR A 113 -10.99 24.02 -0.03
C TYR A 113 -9.50 24.20 0.24
N SER A 114 -8.84 25.12 -0.47
CA SER A 114 -7.41 25.39 -0.34
C SER A 114 -7.05 25.85 1.07
N GLU A 115 -7.86 26.75 1.64
CA GLU A 115 -7.70 27.28 2.99
C GLU A 115 -7.92 26.17 4.03
N MET A 116 -8.99 25.38 3.89
CA MET A 116 -9.27 24.24 4.77
C MET A 116 -8.18 23.15 4.71
N ASP A 117 -7.66 22.81 3.52
CA ASP A 117 -6.54 21.87 3.37
C ASP A 117 -5.29 22.41 4.05
N LYS A 118 -4.97 23.70 3.88
CA LYS A 118 -3.84 24.36 4.57
C LYS A 118 -3.98 24.28 6.09
N GLU A 119 -5.14 24.61 6.64
CA GLU A 119 -5.40 24.53 8.09
C GLU A 119 -5.25 23.11 8.62
N THR A 120 -5.82 22.13 7.90
CA THR A 120 -5.68 20.71 8.23
C THR A 120 -4.21 20.32 8.27
N MET A 121 -3.43 20.73 7.26
CA MET A 121 -2.01 20.44 7.19
C MET A 121 -1.20 21.14 8.29
N ILE A 122 -1.54 22.37 8.69
CA ILE A 122 -0.94 23.05 9.87
C ILE A 122 -1.19 22.23 11.13
N ASN A 123 -2.40 21.71 11.29
CA ASN A 123 -2.72 20.90 12.46
C ASN A 123 -1.97 19.56 12.45
N TYR A 124 -1.70 18.99 11.27
CA TYR A 124 -0.88 17.79 11.16
C TYR A 124 0.58 18.05 11.51
N THR A 125 1.18 19.16 11.06
CA THR A 125 2.58 19.50 11.38
C THR A 125 2.80 19.78 12.87
N LYS A 126 1.79 20.28 13.58
CA LYS A 126 1.80 20.41 15.05
C LYS A 126 1.83 19.04 15.76
N LYS A 127 1.18 18.02 15.19
CA LYS A 127 1.11 16.67 15.78
C LYS A 127 2.36 15.83 15.49
N SER A 128 2.89 15.91 14.26
CA SER A 128 4.09 15.17 13.90
C SER A 128 4.82 15.83 12.72
N LYS A 129 6.15 15.69 12.70
CA LYS A 129 6.95 16.10 11.54
C LYS A 129 6.57 15.27 10.32
N MET A 130 6.63 15.90 9.15
CA MET A 130 6.51 15.19 7.88
C MET A 130 7.64 14.16 7.74
N PRO A 131 7.34 12.92 7.34
CA PRO A 131 8.37 11.93 7.06
C PRO A 131 9.37 12.41 6.03
N ASN A 132 10.63 11.99 6.17
CA ASN A 132 11.68 12.34 5.23
C ASN A 132 11.35 11.75 3.84
N ALA A 133 11.57 12.55 2.80
CA ALA A 133 11.45 12.13 1.41
C ALA A 133 12.56 11.16 0.98
N TYR A 134 13.62 11.04 1.78
CA TYR A 134 14.74 10.13 1.59
C TYR A 134 14.81 9.12 2.73
N LYS A 135 15.02 7.85 2.41
CA LYS A 135 15.54 6.85 3.34
C LYS A 135 17.06 6.85 3.22
N GLU A 136 17.74 6.72 4.35
CA GLU A 136 19.20 6.70 4.42
C GLU A 136 19.62 5.67 5.46
N TYR A 137 20.55 4.78 5.10
CA TYR A 137 21.22 3.91 6.05
C TYR A 137 22.49 4.59 6.57
N LYS A 138 22.58 4.82 7.89
CA LYS A 138 23.71 5.54 8.50
C LYS A 138 24.91 4.61 8.70
N GLY A 139 26.11 5.12 8.44
CA GLY A 139 27.36 4.41 8.69
C GLY A 139 27.67 3.27 7.71
N VAL A 140 26.87 3.10 6.65
CA VAL A 140 27.13 2.09 5.61
C VAL A 140 27.97 2.67 4.47
N LEU A 141 28.68 1.79 3.76
CA LEU A 141 29.41 2.16 2.55
C LEU A 141 28.43 2.65 1.48
N LYS A 142 28.80 3.73 0.78
CA LYS A 142 28.05 4.29 -0.36
C LYS A 142 28.87 4.20 -1.63
N ILE A 143 28.33 3.53 -2.64
CA ILE A 143 28.91 3.45 -3.98
C ILE A 143 28.17 4.46 -4.85
N ARG A 144 28.82 5.56 -5.23
CA ARG A 144 28.23 6.55 -6.14
C ARG A 144 27.99 5.91 -7.50
N LEU A 145 26.81 6.14 -8.06
CA LEU A 145 26.51 5.70 -9.42
C LEU A 145 27.06 6.70 -10.44
N PRO A 146 27.48 6.23 -11.62
CA PRO A 146 27.92 7.11 -12.69
C PRO A 146 26.78 8.02 -13.17
N PRO A 147 27.09 9.21 -13.73
CA PRO A 147 26.09 10.07 -14.33
C PRO A 147 25.23 9.32 -15.36
N CYS A 148 23.94 9.65 -15.38
CA CYS A 148 22.99 9.01 -16.28
C CYS A 148 23.23 9.45 -17.73
N SER A 149 23.06 8.51 -18.66
CA SER A 149 23.17 8.75 -20.09
C SER A 149 22.05 9.69 -20.55
N THR A 150 22.34 10.66 -21.42
CA THR A 150 21.33 11.59 -21.94
C THR A 150 20.30 10.94 -22.87
N GLU A 151 20.66 9.81 -23.48
CA GLU A 151 19.78 9.01 -24.34
C GLU A 151 19.32 7.75 -23.60
N LEU A 152 18.05 7.39 -23.77
CA LEU A 152 17.45 6.19 -23.19
C LEU A 152 17.58 4.96 -24.07
N GLY A 153 18.35 5.03 -25.16
CA GLY A 153 18.50 3.92 -26.10
C GLY A 153 17.17 3.59 -26.78
N MET A 154 16.72 2.35 -26.64
CA MET A 154 15.61 1.76 -27.38
C MET A 154 14.23 2.03 -26.75
N PHE A 155 14.02 3.25 -26.28
CA PHE A 155 12.84 3.58 -25.47
C PHE A 155 11.53 3.49 -26.26
N HIS A 156 11.57 3.87 -27.55
CA HIS A 156 10.42 3.74 -28.42
C HIS A 156 10.05 2.27 -28.61
N GLU A 157 11.03 1.41 -28.89
CA GLU A 157 10.82 -0.02 -29.09
C GLU A 157 10.35 -0.72 -27.80
N ALA A 158 10.83 -0.29 -26.63
CA ALA A 158 10.34 -0.76 -25.33
C ALA A 158 8.84 -0.45 -25.13
N ILE A 159 8.37 0.74 -25.52
CA ILE A 159 6.94 1.07 -25.47
C ILE A 159 6.12 0.18 -26.41
N GLU A 160 6.67 -0.17 -27.57
CA GLU A 160 6.03 -1.09 -28.52
C GLU A 160 6.08 -2.57 -28.07
N GLY A 161 6.76 -2.88 -26.97
CA GLY A 161 6.99 -4.25 -26.51
C GLY A 161 7.91 -5.06 -27.43
N LYS A 162 8.81 -4.38 -28.16
CA LYS A 162 9.72 -4.99 -29.12
C LYS A 162 11.16 -4.83 -28.67
N LEU A 163 11.68 -5.81 -27.95
CA LEU A 163 13.11 -5.83 -27.65
C LEU A 163 13.89 -6.32 -28.88
N SER A 164 14.30 -5.41 -29.77
CA SER A 164 14.99 -5.78 -31.01
C SER A 164 16.48 -6.14 -30.82
N ARG A 165 17.05 -5.87 -29.64
CA ARG A 165 18.45 -6.18 -29.30
C ARG A 165 18.59 -6.44 -27.80
N LYS A 166 19.27 -7.53 -27.46
CA LYS A 166 19.63 -7.88 -26.08
C LYS A 166 21.07 -7.47 -25.76
N SER A 167 21.25 -6.89 -24.59
CA SER A 167 22.55 -6.57 -23.99
C SER A 167 23.02 -7.78 -23.18
N GLU A 168 24.15 -8.39 -23.54
CA GLU A 168 24.67 -9.57 -22.84
C GLU A 168 25.21 -9.26 -21.43
N ARG A 169 25.62 -7.99 -21.21
CA ARG A 169 26.36 -7.59 -20.01
C ARG A 169 25.75 -6.34 -19.38
N MET A 170 25.28 -6.48 -18.13
CA MET A 170 24.88 -5.34 -17.33
C MET A 170 26.11 -4.60 -16.77
N THR A 171 26.15 -3.29 -16.94
CA THR A 171 27.20 -2.40 -16.42
C THR A 171 26.66 -1.54 -15.29
N LEU A 172 27.56 -0.95 -14.49
CA LEU A 172 27.15 0.03 -13.50
C LEU A 172 26.44 1.25 -14.13
N THR A 173 26.78 1.61 -15.36
CA THR A 173 26.10 2.68 -16.11
C THR A 173 24.66 2.30 -16.47
N SER A 174 24.43 1.11 -17.01
CA SER A 174 23.07 0.68 -17.34
C SER A 174 22.20 0.53 -16.09
N LEU A 175 22.76 0.01 -14.99
CA LEU A 175 22.06 -0.03 -13.70
C LEU A 175 21.78 1.39 -13.16
N SER A 176 22.73 2.32 -13.30
CA SER A 176 22.56 3.72 -12.91
C SER A 176 21.37 4.36 -13.63
N ASP A 177 21.32 4.19 -14.96
CA ASP A 177 20.23 4.68 -15.79
C ASP A 177 18.88 4.09 -15.37
N ILE A 178 18.82 2.76 -15.20
CA ILE A 178 17.61 2.07 -14.76
C ILE A 178 17.09 2.65 -13.43
N LEU A 179 17.97 2.82 -12.44
CA LEU A 179 17.58 3.32 -11.13
C LEU A 179 17.21 4.80 -11.15
N PHE A 180 17.96 5.64 -11.85
CA PHE A 180 17.68 7.07 -11.91
C PHE A 180 16.40 7.37 -12.69
N TYR A 181 16.23 6.80 -13.89
CA TYR A 181 15.04 7.08 -14.68
C TYR A 181 13.76 6.47 -14.06
N THR A 182 13.90 5.53 -13.12
CA THR A 182 12.77 4.98 -12.36
C THR A 182 12.49 5.71 -11.02
N PHE A 183 13.52 6.07 -10.26
CA PHE A 183 13.37 6.55 -8.87
C PHE A 183 14.02 7.92 -8.61
N GLY A 184 14.74 8.46 -9.59
CA GLY A 184 15.60 9.61 -9.43
C GLY A 184 14.83 10.89 -9.11
N LYS A 185 15.44 11.74 -8.28
CA LYS A 185 14.91 13.08 -7.99
C LYS A 185 15.11 13.98 -9.21
N VAL A 186 14.03 14.58 -9.71
CA VAL A 186 14.07 15.55 -10.81
C VAL A 186 13.92 16.99 -10.35
N ALA A 187 13.27 17.23 -9.21
CA ALA A 187 13.13 18.56 -8.66
C ALA A 187 12.91 18.54 -7.14
N GLU A 188 13.19 19.68 -6.50
CA GLU A 188 12.73 20.00 -5.16
C GLU A 188 11.80 21.22 -5.22
N ARG A 189 10.78 21.22 -4.37
CA ARG A 189 9.83 22.32 -4.23
C ARG A 189 9.58 22.58 -2.74
N GLN A 190 9.31 23.83 -2.42
CA GLN A 190 8.89 24.28 -1.10
C GLN A 190 7.43 24.68 -1.19
N THR A 191 6.63 24.28 -0.21
CA THR A 191 5.29 24.84 -0.05
C THR A 191 4.99 25.05 1.43
N LEU A 192 4.33 26.17 1.73
CA LEU A 192 3.83 26.46 3.06
C LEU A 192 2.39 25.96 3.13
N PRO A 193 1.98 25.29 4.21
CA PRO A 193 2.65 25.13 5.52
C PRO A 193 3.49 23.83 5.72
N TRP A 194 3.48 22.86 4.80
CA TRP A 194 3.98 21.49 5.10
C TRP A 194 5.44 21.19 4.72
N GLY A 195 6.18 22.13 4.12
CA GLY A 195 7.64 22.03 3.96
C GLY A 195 8.12 21.61 2.57
N LYS A 196 9.36 21.11 2.51
CA LYS A 196 10.03 20.66 1.28
C LYS A 196 9.48 19.32 0.81
N TYR A 197 9.26 19.18 -0.49
CA TYR A 197 8.98 17.91 -1.12
C TYR A 197 9.77 17.77 -2.42
N ILE A 198 9.96 16.53 -2.85
CA ILE A 198 10.68 16.22 -4.08
C ILE A 198 9.70 15.76 -5.15
N LEU A 199 10.09 15.97 -6.40
CA LEU A 199 9.52 15.28 -7.53
C LEU A 199 10.52 14.22 -7.98
N LYS A 200 10.01 13.02 -8.28
CA LYS A 200 10.77 11.93 -8.90
C LYS A 200 10.35 11.73 -10.35
N THR A 201 11.13 10.95 -11.10
CA THR A 201 10.83 10.58 -12.49
C THR A 201 9.48 9.86 -12.62
N SER A 202 9.19 8.90 -11.74
CA SER A 202 7.84 8.31 -11.62
C SER A 202 6.92 9.16 -10.73
N PRO A 203 5.64 9.35 -11.12
CA PRO A 203 4.68 10.13 -10.35
C PRO A 203 4.30 9.45 -9.03
N SER A 204 3.79 10.24 -8.08
CA SER A 204 3.24 9.75 -6.83
C SER A 204 2.13 10.65 -6.32
N GLY A 205 1.08 10.06 -5.73
CA GLY A 205 -0.02 10.79 -5.11
C GLY A 205 0.48 11.82 -4.09
N GLY A 206 0.24 13.12 -4.36
CA GLY A 206 0.67 14.20 -3.48
C GLY A 206 2.20 14.38 -3.36
N ALA A 207 2.97 13.85 -4.31
CA ALA A 207 4.44 13.82 -4.28
C ALA A 207 5.00 13.27 -2.96
N ARG A 208 4.43 12.15 -2.49
CA ARG A 208 4.83 11.48 -1.24
C ARG A 208 5.92 10.45 -1.46
N HIS A 209 5.96 9.84 -2.64
CA HIS A 209 6.95 8.88 -3.10
C HIS A 209 7.26 7.79 -2.06
N PRO A 210 6.28 6.95 -1.69
CA PRO A 210 6.45 5.92 -0.67
C PRO A 210 7.34 4.76 -1.13
N THR A 211 7.47 4.56 -2.45
CA THR A 211 8.20 3.42 -3.02
C THR A 211 9.71 3.57 -2.94
N GLU A 212 10.38 2.61 -2.31
CA GLU A 212 11.84 2.50 -2.25
C GLU A 212 12.35 1.30 -3.07
N ALA A 213 13.61 1.36 -3.48
CA ALA A 213 14.27 0.33 -4.27
C ALA A 213 15.44 -0.30 -3.51
N TYR A 214 15.42 -1.62 -3.42
CA TYR A 214 16.54 -2.43 -2.98
C TYR A 214 17.04 -3.26 -4.16
N VAL A 215 18.34 -3.28 -4.39
CA VAL A 215 18.95 -3.94 -5.53
C VAL A 215 19.78 -5.11 -5.03
N TYR A 216 19.45 -6.31 -5.48
CA TYR A 216 20.40 -7.41 -5.46
C TYR A 216 21.17 -7.41 -6.78
N ALA A 217 22.44 -7.05 -6.74
CA ALA A 217 23.33 -7.15 -7.89
C ALA A 217 23.90 -8.57 -7.94
N SER A 218 23.64 -9.30 -9.02
CA SER A 218 24.15 -10.65 -9.24
C SER A 218 25.34 -10.62 -10.19
N GLU A 219 25.14 -10.10 -11.41
CA GLU A 219 26.14 -10.03 -12.48
C GLU A 219 26.25 -8.60 -13.06
N VAL A 220 26.47 -7.62 -12.19
CA VAL A 220 26.62 -6.21 -12.60
C VAL A 220 28.10 -5.84 -12.66
N SER A 221 28.56 -5.47 -13.84
CA SER A 221 29.98 -5.17 -14.07
C SER A 221 30.39 -3.85 -13.42
N GLY A 222 31.44 -3.90 -12.60
CA GLY A 222 31.89 -2.78 -11.78
C GLY A 222 31.18 -2.69 -10.42
N LEU A 223 30.35 -3.68 -10.06
CA LEU A 223 29.68 -3.76 -8.77
C LEU A 223 29.88 -5.15 -8.16
N LYS A 224 30.17 -5.20 -6.87
CA LYS A 224 30.28 -6.48 -6.16
C LYS A 224 28.90 -7.15 -6.09
N LYS A 225 28.85 -8.48 -6.15
CA LYS A 225 27.62 -9.22 -5.88
C LYS A 225 27.15 -8.97 -4.45
N GLY A 226 25.92 -8.47 -4.27
CA GLY A 226 25.43 -8.05 -2.96
C GLY A 226 24.06 -7.39 -3.00
N ILE A 227 23.59 -6.94 -1.83
CA ILE A 227 22.32 -6.25 -1.65
C ILE A 227 22.59 -4.79 -1.29
N TYR A 228 21.84 -3.92 -1.92
CA TYR A 228 22.01 -2.49 -1.85
C TYR A 228 20.66 -1.80 -1.66
N HIS A 229 20.63 -0.69 -0.95
CA HIS A 229 19.53 0.27 -0.99
C HIS A 229 19.89 1.40 -1.98
N TYR A 230 18.97 1.80 -2.85
CA TYR A 230 19.18 2.94 -3.74
C TYR A 230 18.90 4.27 -3.02
N SER A 231 19.96 5.02 -2.70
CA SER A 231 19.85 6.37 -2.18
C SER A 231 19.50 7.35 -3.29
N VAL A 232 18.24 7.78 -3.31
CA VAL A 232 17.72 8.84 -4.20
C VAL A 232 18.44 10.18 -3.96
N LYS A 233 18.82 10.45 -2.71
CA LYS A 233 19.44 11.72 -2.30
C LYS A 233 20.80 11.93 -2.94
N ASP A 234 21.61 10.87 -2.91
CA ASP A 234 23.02 10.90 -3.31
C ASP A 234 23.26 10.28 -4.69
N HIS A 235 22.22 9.70 -5.31
CA HIS A 235 22.33 8.86 -6.50
C HIS A 235 23.42 7.79 -6.32
N ALA A 236 23.23 6.95 -5.31
CA ALA A 236 24.23 5.99 -4.85
C ALA A 236 23.58 4.68 -4.37
N LEU A 237 24.38 3.63 -4.30
CA LEU A 237 24.02 2.36 -3.69
C LEU A 237 24.60 2.29 -2.27
N GLU A 238 23.74 2.23 -1.27
CA GLU A 238 24.07 1.99 0.14
C GLU A 238 24.21 0.47 0.37
N VAL A 239 25.39 0.00 0.78
CA VAL A 239 25.67 -1.44 0.93
C VAL A 239 25.02 -2.00 2.19
N LEU A 240 24.24 -3.07 2.06
CA LEU A 240 23.53 -3.71 3.17
C LEU A 240 24.24 -5.00 3.62
N ASP A 241 25.48 -4.86 4.11
CA ASP A 241 26.38 -5.98 4.48
C ASP A 241 25.84 -6.92 5.59
N GLY A 242 24.77 -6.52 6.30
CA GLY A 242 24.11 -7.35 7.32
C GLY A 242 23.16 -8.41 6.77
N VAL A 243 22.84 -8.38 5.47
CA VAL A 243 21.92 -9.34 4.85
C VAL A 243 22.67 -10.57 4.39
N ARG A 244 22.40 -11.71 5.02
CA ARG A 244 22.98 -12.99 4.61
C ARG A 244 22.42 -13.41 3.24
N ARG A 245 23.33 -13.64 2.29
CA ARG A 245 22.99 -14.00 0.90
C ARG A 245 22.11 -15.25 0.84
N GLU A 246 22.39 -16.22 1.70
CA GLU A 246 21.69 -17.49 1.80
C GLU A 246 20.20 -17.28 2.17
N THR A 247 19.91 -16.21 2.92
CA THR A 247 18.53 -15.87 3.31
C THR A 247 17.77 -15.27 2.13
N LEU A 248 18.41 -14.40 1.33
CA LEU A 248 17.80 -13.86 0.12
C LEU A 248 17.52 -14.96 -0.91
N GLU A 249 18.47 -15.86 -1.13
CA GLU A 249 18.31 -16.99 -2.04
C GLU A 249 17.20 -17.96 -1.61
N ALA A 250 16.86 -17.99 -0.31
CA ALA A 250 15.71 -18.74 0.22
C ALA A 250 14.38 -17.96 0.20
N ALA A 251 14.44 -16.63 0.06
CA ALA A 251 13.26 -15.76 -0.02
C ALA A 251 12.73 -15.63 -1.46
N ILE A 252 13.58 -15.86 -2.46
CA ILE A 252 13.25 -15.74 -3.88
C ILE A 252 13.10 -17.14 -4.50
N PRO A 253 12.06 -17.40 -5.32
CA PRO A 253 11.90 -18.69 -6.02
C PRO A 253 13.14 -19.08 -6.85
N GLU A 254 13.46 -20.37 -6.89
CA GLU A 254 14.61 -20.91 -7.64
C GLU A 254 14.54 -20.56 -9.14
N THR A 255 13.33 -20.54 -9.71
CA THR A 255 13.07 -20.16 -11.11
C THR A 255 13.45 -18.73 -11.44
N THR A 256 13.74 -17.90 -10.43
CA THR A 256 14.24 -16.55 -10.61
C THR A 256 15.73 -16.54 -10.92
N LYS A 257 16.51 -17.53 -10.47
CA LYS A 257 17.97 -17.39 -10.33
C LYS A 257 18.78 -17.55 -11.63
N SER A 258 18.25 -18.26 -12.62
CA SER A 258 18.96 -18.45 -13.89
C SER A 258 19.08 -17.14 -14.67
N ASP A 259 20.30 -16.83 -15.13
CA ASP A 259 20.65 -15.65 -15.96
C ASP A 259 20.26 -14.28 -15.35
N THR A 260 20.15 -14.20 -14.03
CA THR A 260 19.83 -12.92 -13.38
C THR A 260 21.04 -12.01 -13.32
N LYS A 261 20.91 -10.82 -13.90
CA LYS A 261 21.89 -9.73 -13.76
C LYS A 261 21.65 -8.94 -12.47
N ALA A 262 20.40 -8.57 -12.21
CA ALA A 262 20.00 -7.87 -11.00
C ALA A 262 18.54 -8.14 -10.62
N ILE A 263 18.19 -7.94 -9.37
CA ILE A 263 16.80 -7.94 -8.88
C ILE A 263 16.54 -6.62 -8.18
N VAL A 264 15.43 -5.96 -8.51
CA VAL A 264 14.98 -4.73 -7.86
C VAL A 264 13.75 -5.06 -7.01
N PHE A 265 13.89 -5.06 -5.69
CA PHE A 265 12.78 -5.18 -4.75
C PHE A 265 12.15 -3.82 -4.52
N LEU A 266 10.83 -3.77 -4.65
CA LEU A 266 10.02 -2.58 -4.44
C LEU A 266 9.31 -2.72 -3.10
N THR A 267 9.49 -1.72 -2.26
CA THR A 267 8.86 -1.66 -0.93
C THR A 267 8.10 -0.35 -0.80
N SER A 268 7.25 -0.22 0.21
CA SER A 268 6.47 1.00 0.44
C SER A 268 6.58 1.46 1.89
N LEU A 269 7.13 2.66 2.10
CA LEU A 269 7.15 3.34 3.38
C LEU A 269 5.79 3.97 3.68
N PHE A 270 4.97 3.27 4.47
CA PHE A 270 3.57 3.64 4.71
C PHE A 270 3.41 5.06 5.24
N ALA A 271 4.30 5.47 6.16
CA ALA A 271 4.24 6.78 6.81
C ALA A 271 4.26 7.95 5.81
N ARG A 272 4.97 7.84 4.68
CA ARG A 272 5.08 8.93 3.69
C ARG A 272 3.71 9.33 3.13
N ASN A 273 2.82 8.37 2.87
CA ASN A 273 1.46 8.66 2.44
C ASN A 273 0.53 8.91 3.64
N MET A 274 0.61 8.07 4.67
CA MET A 274 -0.31 8.10 5.81
C MET A 274 -0.19 9.37 6.66
N TRP A 275 0.96 10.05 6.63
CA TRP A 275 1.12 11.35 7.30
C TRP A 275 0.14 12.41 6.76
N ARG A 276 -0.02 12.46 5.43
CA ARG A 276 -0.91 13.41 4.74
C ARG A 276 -2.34 12.86 4.62
N TYR A 277 -2.48 11.62 4.19
CA TYR A 277 -3.78 11.02 3.88
C TYR A 277 -4.02 9.83 4.81
N ARG A 278 -4.87 10.04 5.82
CA ARG A 278 -5.05 9.11 6.95
C ARG A 278 -6.22 8.15 6.75
N GLU A 279 -6.89 8.25 5.61
CA GLU A 279 -8.05 7.45 5.29
C GLU A 279 -7.70 6.07 4.69
N PRO A 280 -8.56 5.06 4.85
CA PRO A 280 -8.32 3.72 4.33
C PRO A 280 -8.08 3.68 2.80
N ARG A 281 -8.73 4.59 2.05
CA ARG A 281 -8.60 4.66 0.59
C ARG A 281 -7.16 4.95 0.14
N THR A 282 -6.38 5.68 0.93
CA THR A 282 -4.98 6.01 0.60
C THR A 282 -4.11 4.78 0.47
N PHE A 283 -4.44 3.68 1.16
CA PHE A 283 -3.65 2.45 1.01
C PHE A 283 -3.63 1.95 -0.45
N ARG A 284 -4.70 2.22 -1.23
CA ARG A 284 -4.75 1.95 -2.67
C ARG A 284 -3.70 2.75 -3.46
N THR A 285 -3.40 3.98 -3.04
CA THR A 285 -2.44 4.83 -3.76
C THR A 285 -1.00 4.33 -3.62
N LEU A 286 -0.68 3.56 -2.58
CA LEU A 286 0.61 2.87 -2.48
C LEU A 286 0.83 1.93 -3.67
N PHE A 287 -0.22 1.19 -4.06
CA PHE A 287 -0.16 0.27 -5.19
C PHE A 287 -0.18 0.99 -6.54
N PHE A 288 -0.86 2.13 -6.65
CA PHE A 288 -0.78 2.96 -7.87
C PHE A 288 0.62 3.57 -8.05
N ASP A 289 1.20 4.12 -6.98
CA ASP A 289 2.56 4.64 -6.99
C ASP A 289 3.56 3.52 -7.35
N ALA A 290 3.40 2.32 -6.77
CA ALA A 290 4.20 1.16 -7.14
C ALA A 290 3.98 0.75 -8.61
N GLY A 291 2.75 0.76 -9.11
CA GLY A 291 2.43 0.44 -10.51
C GLY A 291 3.10 1.38 -11.51
N HIS A 292 3.09 2.70 -11.22
CA HIS A 292 3.82 3.68 -12.02
C HIS A 292 5.33 3.40 -12.05
N VAL A 293 5.91 3.15 -10.88
CA VAL A 293 7.33 2.80 -10.73
C VAL A 293 7.65 1.51 -11.49
N ILE A 294 6.82 0.48 -11.36
CA ILE A 294 7.00 -0.81 -12.04
C ILE A 294 7.03 -0.60 -13.55
N GLN A 295 6.06 0.11 -14.12
CA GLN A 295 6.02 0.32 -15.57
C GLN A 295 7.23 1.14 -16.04
N THR A 296 7.63 2.18 -15.30
CA THR A 296 8.85 2.95 -15.63
C THR A 296 10.08 2.06 -15.57
N LEU A 297 10.21 1.21 -14.54
CA LEU A 297 11.30 0.25 -14.40
C LEU A 297 11.38 -0.69 -15.59
N GLN A 298 10.24 -1.22 -16.04
CA GLN A 298 10.19 -2.13 -17.17
C GLN A 298 10.66 -1.44 -18.46
N LEU A 299 10.05 -0.30 -18.79
CA LEU A 299 10.37 0.44 -20.01
C LEU A 299 11.84 0.88 -20.07
N VAL A 300 12.39 1.38 -18.96
CA VAL A 300 13.80 1.82 -18.92
C VAL A 300 14.75 0.63 -18.97
N THR A 301 14.40 -0.50 -18.35
CA THR A 301 15.23 -1.71 -18.40
C THR A 301 15.30 -2.28 -19.82
N GLU A 302 14.15 -2.37 -20.47
CA GLU A 302 14.04 -2.81 -21.87
C GLU A 302 14.71 -1.83 -22.82
N SER A 303 14.62 -0.52 -22.58
CA SER A 303 15.30 0.48 -23.42
C SER A 303 16.83 0.38 -23.36
N ARG A 304 17.36 -0.26 -22.31
CA ARG A 304 18.79 -0.60 -22.15
C ARG A 304 19.16 -1.99 -22.66
N GLY A 305 18.20 -2.69 -23.27
CA GLY A 305 18.38 -3.98 -23.91
C GLY A 305 18.33 -5.18 -22.95
N PHE A 306 17.74 -5.03 -21.76
CA PHE A 306 17.60 -6.14 -20.81
C PHE A 306 16.14 -6.61 -20.74
N ASP A 307 15.95 -7.92 -20.56
CA ASP A 307 14.62 -8.45 -20.25
C ASP A 307 14.30 -8.20 -18.78
N VAL A 308 13.02 -7.98 -18.48
CA VAL A 308 12.57 -7.70 -17.12
C VAL A 308 11.25 -8.40 -16.81
N GLU A 309 11.26 -9.19 -15.76
CA GLU A 309 10.09 -9.94 -15.29
C GLU A 309 9.64 -9.40 -13.94
N LEU A 310 8.44 -8.83 -13.90
CA LEU A 310 7.78 -8.52 -12.64
C LEU A 310 7.28 -9.81 -11.98
N ARG A 311 7.59 -10.00 -10.71
CA ARG A 311 7.13 -11.15 -9.93
C ARG A 311 6.51 -10.70 -8.61
N GLN A 312 5.30 -11.19 -8.35
CA GLN A 312 4.55 -10.97 -7.12
C GLN A 312 4.52 -12.18 -6.16
N PRO A 313 4.61 -13.44 -6.62
CA PRO A 313 4.73 -14.55 -5.69
C PRO A 313 6.08 -14.51 -4.96
N PHE A 314 6.04 -14.16 -3.68
CA PHE A 314 7.15 -14.27 -2.74
C PHE A 314 6.62 -14.39 -1.31
N SER A 315 7.47 -14.87 -0.40
CA SER A 315 7.17 -14.80 1.03
C SER A 315 7.51 -13.40 1.54
N THR A 316 6.49 -12.57 1.73
CA THR A 316 6.63 -11.19 2.24
C THR A 316 7.45 -11.15 3.52
N GLN A 317 7.13 -12.00 4.50
CA GLN A 317 7.84 -12.08 5.77
C GLN A 317 9.33 -12.42 5.60
N LYS A 318 9.67 -13.41 4.75
CA LYS A 318 11.07 -13.77 4.50
C LYS A 318 11.81 -12.63 3.81
N LEU A 319 11.20 -12.03 2.79
CA LEU A 319 11.83 -10.94 2.04
C LEU A 319 12.06 -9.70 2.91
N GLU A 320 11.05 -9.28 3.69
CA GLU A 320 11.16 -8.16 4.63
C GLU A 320 12.23 -8.43 5.68
N SER A 321 12.27 -9.64 6.23
CA SER A 321 13.33 -10.05 7.18
C SER A 321 14.71 -10.02 6.54
N CYS A 322 14.85 -10.46 5.29
CA CYS A 322 16.12 -10.38 4.56
C CYS A 322 16.57 -8.94 4.38
N LEU A 323 15.67 -8.06 3.97
CA LEU A 323 15.98 -6.66 3.73
C LEU A 323 16.11 -5.83 5.02
N GLY A 324 15.90 -6.44 6.19
CA GLY A 324 15.96 -5.77 7.49
C GLY A 324 14.83 -4.75 7.68
N LEU A 325 13.66 -5.02 7.10
CA LEU A 325 12.51 -4.12 7.14
C LEU A 325 11.67 -4.37 8.40
N ASP A 326 11.13 -3.29 8.96
CA ASP A 326 10.05 -3.37 9.93
C ASP A 326 8.72 -3.48 9.16
N MET A 327 8.08 -4.64 9.23
CA MET A 327 6.81 -4.94 8.57
C MET A 327 5.68 -3.95 8.89
N TYR A 328 5.75 -3.24 10.02
CA TYR A 328 4.74 -2.24 10.40
C TYR A 328 5.03 -0.85 9.80
N ALA A 329 6.26 -0.61 9.34
CA ALA A 329 6.71 0.67 8.80
C ALA A 329 6.89 0.65 7.28
N GLU A 330 7.38 -0.46 6.74
CA GLU A 330 7.75 -0.62 5.33
C GLU A 330 7.44 -2.03 4.82
N GLY A 331 6.50 -2.12 3.89
CA GLY A 331 6.06 -3.41 3.34
C GLY A 331 6.66 -3.71 1.98
N ALA A 332 7.03 -4.97 1.72
CA ALA A 332 7.41 -5.42 0.40
C ALA A 332 6.19 -5.51 -0.53
N ILE A 333 6.29 -4.93 -1.74
CA ILE A 333 5.18 -4.84 -2.70
C ILE A 333 5.37 -5.82 -3.86
N SER A 334 6.55 -5.81 -4.48
CA SER A 334 6.86 -6.63 -5.65
C SER A 334 8.38 -6.69 -5.84
N TYR A 335 8.85 -7.51 -6.78
CA TYR A 335 10.22 -7.43 -7.27
C TYR A 335 10.28 -7.62 -8.78
N ALA A 336 11.28 -7.00 -9.41
CA ALA A 336 11.56 -7.13 -10.83
C ALA A 336 12.91 -7.84 -11.01
N VAL A 337 12.91 -8.88 -11.85
CA VAL A 337 14.09 -9.68 -12.17
C VAL A 337 14.61 -9.20 -13.52
N ILE A 338 15.86 -8.75 -13.56
CA ILE A 338 16.50 -8.27 -14.78
C ILE A 338 17.48 -9.33 -15.29
N LYS A 339 17.33 -9.72 -16.56
CA LYS A 339 18.13 -10.76 -17.23
C LYS A 339 18.89 -10.18 -18.42
#